data_AF-A0A9D3PAR7-F1
#
_entry.id   AF-A0A9D3PAR7-F1
#
_cell.length_a   1.000
_cell.length_b   1.000
_cell.length_c   1.000
_cell.angle_alpha   90.00
_cell.angle_beta   90.00
_cell.angle_gamma   90.00
#
_symmetry.space_group_name_H-M   'P 1'
#
loop_
_entity.id
_entity.type
_entity.pdbx_description
1 polymer ?
#
loop_
_entity_poly.entity_id
_entity_poly.type
_entity_poly.pdbx_seq_one_letter_code
_entity_poly.pdbx_strand_id
1 'polypeptide(L)'
;MGVDWSLREGYAWAEDKEHCEEYGRMLQADPNKVSSKAKKRGLPQLGTLGAGNHYAEIQVVDEIYNDYAAKKMGIDHKGQVCVMIHSGSRGLGHQVATDALVAMEKAMKRDKITVNDRQLACARINSQEGQDYLKGMAAAGNYAWVNRSSMTFLTRQAFSKVFTTTPDDLDMHVIYDVSHNIAKVEEHMVDGKQKTLLVHRKGSTRAFPPHHPLIAVDYQLTGQPVLIGGTMGTCSYVLTGTEQGMTETFGTTCHGAGRALSRAKSRRNLDFQDVLDKLADMGIAIRVASPKLVMEEAPESYKNVTDVVNTCHDAGISKKAIKLRPIAVIKG
;
A
#
# COMPACT_ATOMS: atom_id res chain seq x y z
N MET A 1 1.50 -18.82 4.23
CA MET A 1 2.22 -17.62 3.74
C MET A 1 1.76 -16.40 4.54
N GLY A 2 2.50 -15.31 4.46
CA GLY A 2 2.40 -14.11 5.30
C GLY A 2 3.77 -13.80 5.91
N VAL A 3 3.90 -12.72 6.68
CA VAL A 3 5.17 -12.33 7.31
C VAL A 3 5.74 -13.42 8.22
N ASP A 4 4.90 -14.23 8.87
CA ASP A 4 5.34 -15.43 9.62
C ASP A 4 6.21 -16.40 8.78
N TRP A 5 5.96 -16.50 7.47
CA TRP A 5 6.80 -17.29 6.58
C TRP A 5 8.14 -16.59 6.37
N SER A 6 8.14 -15.28 6.08
CA SER A 6 9.36 -14.48 5.90
C SER A 6 10.26 -14.52 7.13
N LEU A 7 9.70 -14.49 8.34
CA LEU A 7 10.43 -14.66 9.60
C LEU A 7 11.15 -16.00 9.67
N ARG A 8 10.44 -17.10 9.38
CA ARG A 8 11.03 -18.45 9.43
C ARG A 8 12.14 -18.66 8.39
N GLU A 9 12.03 -18.02 7.23
CA GLU A 9 13.06 -18.09 6.18
C GLU A 9 14.21 -17.09 6.38
N GLY A 10 14.16 -16.23 7.41
CA GLY A 10 15.20 -15.24 7.70
C GLY A 10 15.15 -13.97 6.84
N TYR A 11 14.00 -13.66 6.23
CA TYR A 11 13.79 -12.46 5.42
C TYR A 11 13.09 -11.31 6.16
N ALA A 12 12.85 -11.43 7.46
CA ALA A 12 12.24 -10.38 8.26
C ALA A 12 12.77 -10.43 9.70
N TRP A 13 12.76 -9.28 10.37
CA TRP A 13 13.01 -9.19 11.81
C TRP A 13 11.72 -9.41 12.58
N ALA A 14 11.81 -9.88 13.83
CA ALA A 14 10.64 -10.28 14.61
C ALA A 14 9.61 -9.16 14.76
N GLU A 15 10.10 -7.94 14.97
CA GLU A 15 9.33 -6.71 15.12
C GLU A 15 8.65 -6.24 13.82
N ASP A 16 9.16 -6.58 12.63
CA ASP A 16 8.57 -6.15 11.35
C ASP A 16 7.10 -6.56 11.24
N LYS A 17 6.77 -7.71 11.82
CA LYS A 17 5.41 -8.24 11.88
C LYS A 17 4.47 -7.32 12.68
N GLU A 18 4.92 -6.77 13.79
CA GLU A 18 4.12 -5.91 14.67
C GLU A 18 3.76 -4.58 13.98
N HIS A 19 4.60 -4.13 13.05
CA HIS A 19 4.37 -2.95 12.23
C HIS A 19 3.72 -3.26 10.88
N CYS A 20 3.12 -4.43 10.71
CA CYS A 20 2.32 -4.76 9.52
C CYS A 20 0.83 -4.77 9.83
N GLU A 21 0.03 -4.18 8.96
CA GLU A 21 -1.41 -4.38 8.95
C GLU A 21 -1.76 -5.89 8.92
N GLU A 22 -2.70 -6.33 9.77
CA GLU A 22 -3.02 -7.77 10.01
C GLU A 22 -1.82 -8.61 10.49
N TYR A 23 -0.81 -7.99 11.11
CA TYR A 23 0.45 -8.66 11.41
C TYR A 23 1.07 -9.34 10.17
N GLY A 24 0.82 -8.76 8.99
CA GLY A 24 1.28 -9.28 7.71
C GLY A 24 0.68 -10.63 7.30
N ARG A 25 -0.48 -11.04 7.88
CA ARG A 25 -1.12 -12.32 7.58
C ARG A 25 -2.63 -12.34 7.87
N MET A 26 -3.41 -12.53 6.82
CA MET A 26 -4.84 -12.91 6.91
C MET A 26 -4.99 -14.42 7.09
N LEU A 27 -5.60 -14.84 8.20
CA LEU A 27 -5.71 -16.25 8.61
C LEU A 27 -6.68 -17.07 7.75
N GLN A 28 -7.70 -16.42 7.18
CA GLN A 28 -8.71 -17.04 6.32
C GLN A 28 -8.22 -17.39 4.91
N ALA A 29 -6.94 -17.13 4.61
CA ALA A 29 -6.36 -17.47 3.31
C ALA A 29 -6.43 -18.97 3.03
N ASP A 30 -6.99 -19.34 1.88
CA ASP A 30 -7.06 -20.73 1.42
C ASP A 30 -6.32 -20.88 0.08
N PRO A 31 -5.16 -21.57 0.03
CA PRO A 31 -4.40 -21.74 -1.20
C PRO A 31 -5.13 -22.62 -2.23
N ASN A 32 -6.17 -23.37 -1.85
CA ASN A 32 -7.02 -24.12 -2.80
C ASN A 32 -7.97 -23.20 -3.57
N LYS A 33 -8.21 -21.99 -3.07
CA LYS A 33 -9.01 -20.95 -3.74
C LYS A 33 -8.18 -20.03 -4.63
N VAL A 34 -6.90 -20.34 -4.80
CA VAL A 34 -5.99 -19.68 -5.74
C VAL A 34 -5.72 -20.64 -6.90
N SER A 35 -6.13 -20.24 -8.11
CA SER A 35 -6.00 -21.08 -9.31
C SER A 35 -4.53 -21.42 -9.64
N SER A 36 -4.32 -22.56 -10.30
CA SER A 36 -2.98 -22.93 -10.80
C SER A 36 -2.40 -21.87 -11.74
N LYS A 37 -3.25 -21.17 -12.50
CA LYS A 37 -2.84 -20.05 -13.35
C LYS A 37 -2.33 -18.87 -12.52
N ALA A 38 -3.03 -18.50 -11.45
CA ALA A 38 -2.59 -17.44 -10.54
C ALA A 38 -1.25 -17.77 -9.87
N LYS A 39 -1.09 -19.02 -9.39
CA LYS A 39 0.18 -19.50 -8.82
C LYS A 39 1.33 -19.44 -9.83
N LYS A 40 1.13 -19.97 -11.04
CA LYS A 40 2.13 -19.93 -12.13
C LYS A 40 2.56 -18.51 -12.49
N ARG A 41 1.64 -17.54 -12.48
CA ARG A 41 1.96 -16.12 -12.72
C ARG A 41 2.71 -15.46 -11.55
N GLY A 42 2.36 -15.82 -10.32
CA GLY A 42 2.90 -15.21 -9.11
C GLY A 42 4.28 -15.73 -8.72
N LEU A 43 4.50 -17.03 -8.75
CA LEU A 43 5.73 -17.65 -8.25
C LEU A 43 7.03 -17.01 -8.77
N PRO A 44 7.21 -16.74 -10.09
CA PRO A 44 8.45 -16.13 -10.59
C PRO A 44 8.58 -14.62 -10.29
N GLN A 45 7.57 -13.99 -9.68
CA GLN A 45 7.52 -12.55 -9.42
C GLN A 45 7.69 -12.19 -7.94
N LEU A 46 7.90 -13.16 -7.06
CA LEU A 46 8.08 -12.89 -5.63
C LEU A 46 9.39 -12.13 -5.38
N GLY A 47 9.35 -11.14 -4.50
CA GLY A 47 10.49 -10.25 -4.22
C GLY A 47 10.74 -9.20 -5.32
N THR A 48 9.72 -8.84 -6.11
CA THR A 48 9.87 -7.86 -7.20
C THR A 48 8.92 -6.68 -7.06
N LEU A 49 9.35 -5.50 -7.51
CA LEU A 49 8.53 -4.29 -7.57
C LEU A 49 7.39 -4.45 -8.59
N GLY A 50 7.79 -4.68 -9.85
CA GLY A 50 6.93 -4.63 -11.01
C GLY A 50 6.63 -3.26 -11.56
N ALA A 51 5.76 -3.26 -12.57
CA ALA A 51 5.41 -2.09 -13.35
C ALA A 51 4.26 -1.24 -12.76
N GLY A 52 4.00 -0.11 -13.43
CA GLY A 52 2.94 0.84 -13.08
C GLY A 52 3.41 1.83 -12.01
N ASN A 53 2.52 2.14 -11.07
CA ASN A 53 2.82 3.06 -9.99
C ASN A 53 3.66 2.44 -8.86
N HIS A 54 4.17 1.22 -9.03
CA HIS A 54 5.05 0.60 -8.05
C HIS A 54 6.46 1.20 -8.10
N TYR A 55 7.10 1.29 -6.94
CA TYR A 55 8.45 1.84 -6.78
C TYR A 55 9.07 1.42 -5.44
N ALA A 56 10.39 1.55 -5.35
CA ALA A 56 11.10 1.73 -4.09
C ALA A 56 11.76 3.11 -4.13
N GLU A 57 11.55 3.93 -3.11
CA GLU A 57 12.00 5.31 -3.09
C GLU A 57 12.83 5.58 -1.83
N ILE A 58 14.02 6.15 -2.01
CA ILE A 58 14.82 6.71 -0.93
C ILE A 58 14.39 8.17 -0.80
N GLN A 59 13.92 8.51 0.39
CA GLN A 59 13.32 9.78 0.73
C GLN A 59 14.06 10.41 1.90
N VAL A 60 13.88 11.72 2.08
CA VAL A 60 14.30 12.42 3.28
C VAL A 60 13.12 13.12 3.93
N VAL A 61 13.12 13.16 5.26
CA VAL A 61 12.12 13.87 6.05
C VAL A 61 12.26 15.38 5.80
N ASP A 62 11.24 15.97 5.19
CA ASP A 62 11.21 17.38 4.79
C ASP A 62 10.54 18.24 5.88
N GLU A 63 9.40 17.77 6.39
CA GLU A 63 8.64 18.44 7.45
C GLU A 63 8.12 17.43 8.47
N ILE A 64 8.13 17.83 9.75
CA ILE A 64 7.51 17.11 10.86
C ILE A 64 6.37 18.00 11.35
N TYR A 65 5.14 17.48 11.28
CA TYR A 65 3.92 18.16 11.74
C TYR A 65 3.49 17.73 13.13
N ASN A 66 3.92 16.54 13.56
CA ASN A 66 3.62 15.99 14.87
C ASN A 66 4.86 15.28 15.43
N ASP A 67 5.61 15.97 16.27
CA ASP A 67 6.85 15.46 16.87
C ASP A 67 6.65 14.18 17.69
N TYR A 68 5.52 14.06 18.40
CA TYR A 68 5.24 12.87 19.21
C TYR A 68 5.01 11.65 18.32
N ALA A 69 4.21 11.80 17.26
CA ALA A 69 3.97 10.72 16.30
C ALA A 69 5.23 10.35 15.53
N ALA A 70 6.02 11.35 15.09
CA ALA A 70 7.29 11.11 14.40
C ALA A 70 8.26 10.31 15.26
N LYS A 71 8.47 10.71 16.52
CA LYS A 71 9.37 9.98 17.45
C LYS A 71 8.92 8.55 17.70
N LYS A 72 7.60 8.30 17.79
CA LYS A 72 7.08 6.93 17.91
C LYS A 72 7.30 6.08 16.66
N MET A 73 7.44 6.71 15.50
CA MET A 73 7.79 6.07 14.23
C MET A 73 9.31 6.01 13.99
N GLY A 74 10.14 6.29 15.00
CA GLY A 74 11.60 6.31 14.86
C GLY A 74 12.13 7.50 14.03
N ILE A 75 11.35 8.56 13.87
CA ILE A 75 11.75 9.78 13.15
C ILE A 75 11.96 10.92 14.14
N ASP A 76 13.20 11.36 14.30
CA ASP A 76 13.60 12.31 15.34
C ASP A 76 14.05 13.69 14.80
N HIS A 77 14.43 13.79 13.52
CA HIS A 77 14.84 15.05 12.91
C HIS A 77 14.51 15.17 11.41
N LYS A 78 14.47 16.41 10.93
CA LYS A 78 14.40 16.71 9.49
C LYS A 78 15.72 16.32 8.82
N GLY A 79 15.65 15.75 7.62
CA GLY A 79 16.80 15.25 6.87
C GLY A 79 17.09 13.76 7.10
N GLN A 80 16.43 13.11 8.07
CA GLN A 80 16.53 11.66 8.24
C GLN A 80 16.09 10.93 6.96
N VAL A 81 16.86 9.90 6.58
CA VAL A 81 16.62 9.11 5.37
C VAL A 81 15.62 8.00 5.68
N CYS A 82 14.62 7.85 4.81
CA CYS A 82 13.64 6.78 4.87
C CYS A 82 13.56 6.03 3.53
N VAL A 83 13.05 4.80 3.55
CA VAL A 83 12.77 4.05 2.32
C VAL A 83 11.28 3.69 2.28
N MET A 84 10.61 4.03 1.17
CA MET A 84 9.21 3.67 0.92
C MET A 84 9.12 2.65 -0.20
N ILE A 85 8.44 1.53 0.06
CA ILE A 85 8.24 0.46 -0.92
C ILE A 85 6.74 0.39 -1.27
N HIS A 86 6.41 0.70 -2.52
CA HIS A 86 5.07 0.55 -3.06
C HIS A 86 5.01 -0.63 -4.02
N SER A 87 4.41 -1.73 -3.57
CA SER A 87 4.11 -2.90 -4.41
C SER A 87 2.96 -3.72 -3.83
N GLY A 88 2.55 -4.76 -4.55
CA GLY A 88 1.41 -5.60 -4.20
C GLY A 88 1.59 -7.06 -4.59
N SER A 89 0.47 -7.74 -4.81
CA SER A 89 0.38 -9.19 -5.04
C SER A 89 0.85 -9.66 -6.42
N ARG A 90 1.53 -8.79 -7.18
CA ARG A 90 2.02 -9.03 -8.54
C ARG A 90 0.93 -9.66 -9.45
N GLY A 91 1.32 -10.52 -10.39
CA GLY A 91 0.40 -11.22 -11.28
C GLY A 91 -0.56 -12.18 -10.58
N LEU A 92 -0.26 -12.61 -9.34
CA LEU A 92 -1.09 -13.55 -8.59
C LEU A 92 -2.44 -12.93 -8.24
N GLY A 93 -2.45 -11.81 -7.53
CA GLY A 93 -3.71 -11.18 -7.12
C GLY A 93 -4.52 -10.63 -8.30
N HIS A 94 -3.85 -10.15 -9.36
CA HIS A 94 -4.55 -9.81 -10.60
C HIS A 94 -5.31 -11.01 -11.16
N GLN A 95 -4.69 -12.19 -11.20
CA GLN A 95 -5.34 -13.40 -11.72
C GLN A 95 -6.46 -13.87 -10.77
N VAL A 96 -6.27 -13.81 -9.45
CA VAL A 96 -7.33 -14.10 -8.47
C VAL A 96 -8.56 -13.22 -8.70
N ALA A 97 -8.37 -11.91 -8.89
CA ALA A 97 -9.47 -11.00 -9.19
C ALA A 97 -10.16 -11.33 -10.54
N THR A 98 -9.38 -11.63 -11.57
CA THR A 98 -9.92 -12.04 -12.88
C THR A 98 -10.76 -13.32 -12.79
N ASP A 99 -10.27 -14.33 -12.08
CA ASP A 99 -10.95 -15.60 -11.91
C ASP A 99 -12.25 -15.42 -11.11
N ALA A 100 -12.23 -14.58 -10.06
CA ALA A 100 -13.39 -14.26 -9.25
C ALA A 100 -14.48 -13.50 -10.02
N LEU A 101 -14.11 -12.54 -10.88
CA LEU A 101 -15.08 -11.79 -11.70
C LEU A 101 -15.89 -12.74 -12.60
N VAL A 102 -15.25 -13.74 -13.21
CA VAL A 102 -15.95 -14.75 -14.02
C VAL A 102 -16.94 -15.57 -13.18
N ALA A 103 -16.59 -15.92 -11.95
CA ALA A 103 -17.48 -16.63 -11.04
C ALA A 103 -18.64 -15.74 -10.57
N MET A 104 -18.37 -14.47 -10.27
CA MET A 104 -19.38 -13.49 -9.84
C MET A 104 -20.39 -13.18 -10.95
N GLU A 105 -19.97 -13.06 -12.22
CA GLU A 105 -20.90 -12.89 -13.35
C GLU A 105 -21.92 -14.04 -13.43
N LYS A 106 -21.47 -15.29 -13.17
CA LYS A 106 -22.36 -16.46 -13.11
C LYS A 106 -23.29 -16.40 -11.89
N ALA A 107 -22.75 -16.03 -10.72
CA ALA A 107 -23.52 -15.90 -9.48
C ALA A 107 -24.63 -14.84 -9.61
N MET A 108 -24.34 -13.69 -10.21
CA MET A 108 -25.33 -12.64 -10.44
C MET A 108 -26.49 -13.12 -11.31
N LYS A 109 -26.21 -13.87 -12.38
CA LYS A 109 -27.25 -14.45 -13.23
C LYS A 109 -28.13 -15.44 -12.47
N ARG A 110 -27.52 -16.30 -11.65
CA ARG A 110 -28.23 -17.26 -10.78
C ARG A 110 -29.11 -16.55 -9.75
N ASP A 111 -28.54 -15.55 -9.07
CA ASP A 111 -29.14 -14.89 -7.91
C ASP A 111 -30.01 -13.67 -8.30
N LYS A 112 -30.18 -13.43 -9.60
CA LYS A 112 -30.93 -12.31 -10.20
C LYS A 112 -30.46 -10.95 -9.65
N ILE A 113 -29.15 -10.78 -9.48
CA ILE A 113 -28.53 -9.52 -9.06
C ILE A 113 -28.36 -8.63 -10.29
N THR A 114 -29.05 -7.48 -10.30
CA THR A 114 -28.92 -6.46 -11.35
C THR A 114 -28.06 -5.31 -10.82
N VAL A 115 -27.13 -4.84 -11.66
CA VAL A 115 -26.24 -3.71 -11.36
C VAL A 115 -26.28 -2.71 -12.50
N ASN A 116 -25.93 -1.45 -12.20
CA ASN A 116 -25.96 -0.37 -13.18
C ASN A 116 -24.81 -0.46 -14.21
N ASP A 117 -23.72 -1.17 -13.88
CA ASP A 117 -22.56 -1.36 -14.74
C ASP A 117 -22.03 -2.79 -14.57
N ARG A 118 -21.71 -3.46 -15.69
CA ARG A 118 -21.15 -4.83 -15.68
C ARG A 118 -19.85 -4.94 -14.88
N GLN A 119 -19.07 -3.86 -14.77
CA GLN A 119 -17.84 -3.79 -13.97
C GLN A 119 -18.11 -3.84 -12.45
N LEU A 120 -19.37 -3.69 -12.01
CA LEU A 120 -19.80 -3.90 -10.63
C LEU A 120 -20.20 -5.36 -10.36
N ALA A 121 -19.56 -6.31 -11.05
CA ALA A 121 -19.81 -7.73 -10.84
C ALA A 121 -19.56 -8.12 -9.38
N CYS A 122 -20.52 -8.81 -8.76
CA CYS A 122 -20.49 -9.12 -7.33
C CYS A 122 -21.20 -10.45 -7.01
N ALA A 123 -21.00 -10.93 -5.79
CA ALA A 123 -21.72 -12.07 -5.23
C ALA A 123 -22.15 -11.76 -3.79
N ARG A 124 -23.12 -12.49 -3.27
CA ARG A 124 -23.49 -12.38 -1.85
C ARG A 124 -22.29 -12.84 -1.00
N ILE A 125 -21.99 -12.11 0.08
CA ILE A 125 -20.81 -12.36 0.93
C ILE A 125 -20.74 -13.82 1.40
N ASN A 126 -21.89 -14.39 1.80
CA ASN A 126 -21.98 -15.75 2.33
C ASN A 126 -22.23 -16.82 1.24
N SER A 127 -22.25 -16.46 -0.04
CA SER A 127 -22.32 -17.47 -1.11
C SER A 127 -20.98 -18.19 -1.26
N GLN A 128 -20.99 -19.34 -1.95
CA GLN A 128 -19.78 -20.08 -2.28
C GLN A 128 -18.77 -19.20 -3.02
N GLU A 129 -19.23 -18.42 -4.01
CA GLU A 129 -18.36 -17.50 -4.78
C GLU A 129 -17.81 -16.36 -3.94
N GLY A 130 -18.62 -15.78 -3.05
CA GLY A 130 -18.20 -14.73 -2.13
C GLY A 130 -17.11 -15.22 -1.18
N GLN A 131 -17.33 -16.35 -0.51
CA GLN A 131 -16.37 -16.95 0.40
C GLN A 131 -15.10 -17.42 -0.30
N ASP A 132 -15.22 -18.02 -1.48
CA ASP A 132 -14.05 -18.45 -2.26
C ASP A 132 -13.19 -17.26 -2.70
N TYR A 133 -13.82 -16.17 -3.14
CA TYR A 133 -13.10 -14.94 -3.45
C TYR A 133 -12.39 -14.36 -2.23
N LEU A 134 -13.08 -14.26 -1.07
CA LEU A 134 -12.47 -13.70 0.15
C LEU A 134 -11.25 -14.51 0.61
N LYS A 135 -11.32 -15.85 0.54
CA LYS A 135 -10.20 -16.73 0.86
C LYS A 135 -9.04 -16.61 -0.15
N GLY A 136 -9.36 -16.50 -1.44
CA GLY A 136 -8.37 -16.29 -2.50
C GLY A 136 -7.70 -14.91 -2.43
N MET A 137 -8.47 -13.87 -2.13
CA MET A 137 -8.00 -12.51 -1.90
C MET A 137 -7.10 -12.44 -0.67
N ALA A 138 -7.48 -13.09 0.44
CA ALA A 138 -6.63 -13.20 1.62
C ALA A 138 -5.29 -13.90 1.31
N ALA A 139 -5.30 -14.95 0.48
CA ALA A 139 -4.06 -15.58 0.01
C ALA A 139 -3.21 -14.64 -0.86
N ALA A 140 -3.83 -13.83 -1.71
CA ALA A 140 -3.13 -12.81 -2.49
C ALA A 140 -2.57 -11.68 -1.62
N GLY A 141 -3.28 -11.27 -0.56
CA GLY A 141 -2.80 -10.34 0.47
C GLY A 141 -1.56 -10.88 1.18
N ASN A 142 -1.62 -12.14 1.65
CA ASN A 142 -0.47 -12.83 2.25
C ASN A 142 0.74 -12.89 1.31
N TYR A 143 0.52 -13.15 0.03
CA TYR A 143 1.58 -13.09 -0.97
C TYR A 143 2.16 -11.67 -1.13
N ALA A 144 1.32 -10.62 -1.09
CA ALA A 144 1.77 -9.24 -1.19
C ALA A 144 2.62 -8.81 0.01
N TRP A 145 2.26 -9.19 1.23
CA TRP A 145 3.08 -8.94 2.42
C TRP A 145 4.42 -9.67 2.34
N VAL A 146 4.45 -10.93 1.91
CA VAL A 146 5.72 -11.64 1.68
C VAL A 146 6.55 -10.96 0.60
N ASN A 147 5.92 -10.46 -0.47
CA ASN A 147 6.62 -9.73 -1.51
C ASN A 147 7.31 -8.48 -0.95
N ARG A 148 6.58 -7.68 -0.15
CA ARG A 148 7.13 -6.46 0.46
C ARG A 148 8.20 -6.76 1.51
N SER A 149 8.01 -7.75 2.38
CA SER A 149 9.05 -8.14 3.36
C SER A 149 10.32 -8.65 2.68
N SER A 150 10.21 -9.43 1.59
CA SER A 150 11.37 -9.81 0.79
C SER A 150 12.08 -8.58 0.20
N MET A 151 11.35 -7.54 -0.23
CA MET A 151 11.96 -6.29 -0.68
C MET A 151 12.58 -5.50 0.47
N THR A 152 11.96 -5.45 1.65
CA THR A 152 12.55 -4.87 2.87
C THR A 152 13.89 -5.53 3.20
N PHE A 153 13.97 -6.86 3.15
CA PHE A 153 15.23 -7.59 3.32
C PHE A 153 16.27 -7.17 2.29
N LEU A 154 15.91 -7.15 0.99
CA LEU A 154 16.83 -6.76 -0.07
C LEU A 154 17.30 -5.30 0.06
N THR A 155 16.43 -4.40 0.51
CA THR A 155 16.76 -3.01 0.82
C THR A 155 17.79 -2.93 1.94
N ARG A 156 17.57 -3.65 3.06
CA ARG A 156 18.55 -3.74 4.16
C ARG A 156 19.90 -4.26 3.67
N GLN A 157 19.92 -5.32 2.86
CA GLN A 157 21.16 -5.86 2.28
C GLN A 157 21.86 -4.85 1.36
N ALA A 158 21.11 -4.11 0.54
CA ALA A 158 21.67 -3.10 -0.35
C ALA A 158 22.33 -1.95 0.43
N PHE A 159 21.66 -1.44 1.47
CA PHE A 159 22.20 -0.39 2.33
C PHE A 159 23.42 -0.88 3.11
N SER A 160 23.35 -2.07 3.71
CA SER A 160 24.48 -2.68 4.42
C SER A 160 25.72 -2.81 3.53
N LYS A 161 25.53 -3.24 2.27
CA LYS A 161 26.62 -3.34 1.29
C LYS A 161 27.24 -1.98 0.95
N VAL A 162 26.43 -0.94 0.77
CA VAL A 162 26.91 0.39 0.36
C VAL A 162 27.59 1.12 1.52
N PHE A 163 27.04 1.04 2.72
CA PHE A 163 27.56 1.74 3.91
C PHE A 163 28.55 0.90 4.73
N THR A 164 28.78 -0.35 4.34
CA THR A 164 29.74 -1.27 4.98
C THR A 164 29.49 -1.47 6.48
N THR A 165 28.22 -1.49 6.86
CA THR A 165 27.74 -1.64 8.24
C THR A 165 26.50 -2.54 8.27
N THR A 166 26.03 -2.95 9.44
CA THR A 166 24.86 -3.83 9.54
C THR A 166 23.56 -3.01 9.37
N PRO A 167 22.45 -3.62 8.94
CA PRO A 167 21.18 -2.91 8.91
C PRO A 167 20.65 -2.51 10.30
N ASP A 168 21.11 -3.18 11.35
CA ASP A 168 20.81 -2.88 12.77
C ASP A 168 21.52 -1.59 13.20
N ASP A 169 22.82 -1.44 12.89
CA ASP A 169 23.57 -0.19 13.12
C ASP A 169 23.03 1.00 12.30
N LEU A 170 22.33 0.71 11.19
CA LEU A 170 21.63 1.71 10.36
C LEU A 170 20.20 1.99 10.81
N ASP A 171 19.74 1.36 11.90
CA ASP A 171 18.40 1.56 12.49
C ASP A 171 17.26 1.34 11.47
N MET A 172 17.40 0.34 10.58
CA MET A 172 16.49 0.12 9.43
C MET A 172 15.19 -0.62 9.82
N HIS A 173 14.47 -0.13 10.81
CA HIS A 173 13.19 -0.68 11.26
C HIS A 173 12.03 -0.34 10.32
N VAL A 174 11.01 -1.21 10.28
CA VAL A 174 9.78 -0.96 9.52
C VAL A 174 8.89 -0.01 10.32
N ILE A 175 8.59 1.17 9.78
CA ILE A 175 7.61 2.08 10.40
C ILE A 175 6.21 1.48 10.36
N TYR A 176 5.73 1.16 9.16
CA TYR A 176 4.45 0.50 8.97
C TYR A 176 4.33 -0.14 7.58
N ASP A 177 3.49 -1.16 7.44
CA ASP A 177 3.07 -1.73 6.16
C ASP A 177 1.53 -1.73 6.09
N VAL A 178 0.97 -1.06 5.07
CA VAL A 178 -0.48 -0.90 4.92
C VAL A 178 -0.95 -1.17 3.49
N SER A 179 -2.12 -1.81 3.38
CA SER A 179 -2.78 -2.11 2.12
C SER A 179 -3.74 -0.99 1.69
N HIS A 180 -3.87 -0.80 0.38
CA HIS A 180 -4.85 0.14 -0.20
C HIS A 180 -5.77 -0.47 -1.27
N ASN A 181 -5.67 -1.78 -1.49
CA ASN A 181 -6.56 -2.57 -2.35
C ASN A 181 -6.89 -3.88 -1.63
N ILE A 182 -7.91 -3.86 -0.78
CA ILE A 182 -8.25 -4.99 0.09
C ILE A 182 -9.71 -4.89 0.56
N ALA A 183 -10.32 -6.03 0.89
CA ALA A 183 -11.59 -6.07 1.61
C ALA A 183 -11.38 -6.68 3.00
N LYS A 184 -12.02 -6.12 4.03
CA LYS A 184 -11.86 -6.57 5.41
C LYS A 184 -13.17 -6.64 6.15
N VAL A 185 -13.30 -7.67 6.99
CA VAL A 185 -14.41 -7.78 7.93
C VAL A 185 -14.04 -6.96 9.15
N GLU A 186 -14.81 -5.90 9.41
CA GLU A 186 -14.54 -4.93 10.47
C GLU A 186 -15.85 -4.58 11.19
N GLU A 187 -15.73 -4.19 12.47
CA GLU A 187 -16.86 -3.71 13.26
C GLU A 187 -16.91 -2.19 13.23
N HIS A 188 -18.08 -1.65 12.90
CA HIS A 188 -18.30 -0.21 12.76
C HIS A 188 -19.68 0.18 13.32
N MET A 189 -19.82 1.43 13.75
CA MET A 189 -21.11 1.99 14.14
C MET A 189 -21.87 2.50 12.91
N VAL A 190 -23.10 2.03 12.72
CA VAL A 190 -24.00 2.46 11.64
C VAL A 190 -25.37 2.75 12.24
N ASP A 191 -25.83 3.99 12.10
CA ASP A 191 -27.10 4.47 12.69
C ASP A 191 -27.21 4.17 14.19
N GLY A 192 -26.11 4.39 14.92
CA GLY A 192 -26.04 4.16 16.37
C GLY A 192 -25.98 2.69 16.79
N LYS A 193 -25.78 1.74 15.86
CA LYS A 193 -25.66 0.31 16.16
C LYS A 193 -24.35 -0.27 15.63
N GLN A 194 -23.68 -1.09 16.44
CA GLN A 194 -22.51 -1.84 16.00
C GLN A 194 -22.94 -2.87 14.93
N LYS A 195 -22.25 -2.86 13.79
CA LYS A 195 -22.45 -3.80 12.69
C LYS A 195 -21.11 -4.35 12.22
N THR A 196 -21.10 -5.63 11.89
CA THR A 196 -20.00 -6.26 11.17
C THR A 196 -20.17 -5.99 9.68
N LEU A 197 -19.20 -5.32 9.07
CA LEU A 197 -19.20 -4.92 7.66
C LEU A 197 -18.04 -5.57 6.91
N LEU A 198 -18.24 -5.86 5.63
CA LEU A 198 -17.15 -6.14 4.71
C LEU A 198 -16.74 -4.82 4.01
N VAL A 199 -15.78 -4.13 4.60
CA VAL A 199 -15.28 -2.84 4.11
C VAL A 199 -14.37 -3.07 2.91
N HIS A 200 -14.77 -2.56 1.74
CA HIS A 200 -13.98 -2.63 0.51
C HIS A 200 -13.17 -1.35 0.33
N ARG A 201 -11.85 -1.48 0.26
CA ARG A 201 -10.93 -0.38 0.01
C ARG A 201 -10.23 -0.59 -1.33
N LYS A 202 -10.38 0.36 -2.25
CA LYS A 202 -9.74 0.36 -3.57
C LYS A 202 -9.17 1.75 -3.85
N GLY A 203 -7.85 1.88 -3.77
CA GLY A 203 -7.19 3.18 -3.76
C GLY A 203 -7.51 4.01 -2.51
N SER A 204 -7.74 3.34 -1.38
CA SER A 204 -7.97 3.96 -0.08
C SER A 204 -7.34 3.10 1.01
N THR A 205 -6.95 3.71 2.12
CA THR A 205 -6.11 3.07 3.14
C THR A 205 -6.84 3.05 4.48
N ARG A 206 -6.67 1.98 5.27
CA ARG A 206 -7.16 1.94 6.65
C ARG A 206 -6.44 2.99 7.50
N ALA A 207 -7.16 3.67 8.37
CA ALA A 207 -6.71 4.80 9.18
C ALA A 207 -7.36 4.74 10.58
N PHE A 208 -7.11 3.66 11.31
CA PHE A 208 -7.71 3.45 12.63
C PHE A 208 -7.23 4.47 13.67
N PRO A 209 -8.12 4.87 14.60
CA PRO A 209 -7.85 5.90 15.59
C PRO A 209 -6.84 5.44 16.64
N PRO A 210 -6.33 6.37 17.48
CA PRO A 210 -5.69 6.01 18.75
C PRO A 210 -6.53 5.00 19.54
N HIS A 211 -5.87 4.17 20.34
CA HIS A 211 -6.47 3.17 21.23
C HIS A 211 -7.22 2.02 20.54
N HIS A 212 -7.22 1.96 19.20
CA HIS A 212 -7.85 0.86 18.48
C HIS A 212 -7.09 -0.47 18.74
N PRO A 213 -7.76 -1.58 19.09
CA PRO A 213 -7.07 -2.82 19.49
C PRO A 213 -6.25 -3.48 18.38
N LEU A 214 -6.51 -3.14 17.11
CA LEU A 214 -5.83 -3.69 15.93
C LEU A 214 -4.63 -2.85 15.43
N ILE A 215 -4.21 -1.81 16.16
CA ILE A 215 -2.98 -1.06 15.84
C ILE A 215 -1.84 -1.46 16.76
N ALA A 216 -0.60 -1.36 16.25
CA ALA A 216 0.60 -1.72 17.01
C ALA A 216 0.70 -0.94 18.32
N VAL A 217 1.32 -1.54 19.35
CA VAL A 217 1.38 -0.97 20.70
C VAL A 217 2.02 0.42 20.71
N ASP A 218 3.04 0.62 19.87
CA ASP A 218 3.80 1.87 19.73
C ASP A 218 2.92 3.05 19.26
N TYR A 219 1.87 2.73 18.51
CA TYR A 219 0.99 3.69 17.85
C TYR A 219 -0.36 3.87 18.55
N GLN A 220 -0.57 3.19 19.67
CA GLN A 220 -1.82 3.28 20.45
C GLN A 220 -2.18 4.72 20.83
N LEU A 221 -1.21 5.61 21.03
CA LEU A 221 -1.46 7.00 21.39
C LEU A 221 -1.50 7.96 20.19
N THR A 222 -1.08 7.51 19.02
CA THR A 222 -0.96 8.36 17.81
C THR A 222 -2.03 8.06 16.78
N GLY A 223 -2.60 6.85 16.83
CA GLY A 223 -3.41 6.28 15.75
C GLY A 223 -2.53 5.57 14.71
N GLN A 224 -3.17 4.77 13.85
CA GLN A 224 -2.48 3.96 12.85
C GLN A 224 -1.66 4.85 11.89
N PRO A 225 -0.38 4.55 11.63
CA PRO A 225 0.36 5.19 10.55
C PRO A 225 -0.32 4.89 9.20
N VAL A 226 -0.40 5.91 8.35
CA VAL A 226 -0.95 5.82 7.00
C VAL A 226 0.07 6.35 6.02
N LEU A 227 0.53 5.50 5.11
CA LEU A 227 1.56 5.83 4.14
C LEU A 227 0.91 6.33 2.85
N ILE A 228 1.19 7.58 2.48
CA ILE A 228 0.63 8.24 1.30
C ILE A 228 1.76 8.49 0.31
N GLY A 229 1.80 7.67 -0.73
CA GLY A 229 2.76 7.80 -1.81
C GLY A 229 2.42 8.96 -2.74
N GLY A 230 3.45 9.75 -3.08
CA GLY A 230 3.38 10.72 -4.17
C GLY A 230 3.60 10.07 -5.54
N THR A 231 4.50 10.68 -6.29
CA THR A 231 5.03 10.26 -7.59
C THR A 231 6.55 10.31 -7.52
N MET A 232 7.24 9.86 -8.57
CA MET A 232 8.71 9.89 -8.60
C MET A 232 9.35 11.29 -8.50
N GLY A 233 8.56 12.37 -8.58
CA GLY A 233 9.07 13.74 -8.46
C GLY A 233 8.31 14.59 -7.43
N THR A 234 7.45 14.01 -6.61
CA THR A 234 6.65 14.78 -5.63
C THR A 234 6.81 14.21 -4.23
N CYS A 235 6.48 15.02 -3.23
CA CYS A 235 6.50 14.58 -1.84
C CYS A 235 5.60 13.37 -1.57
N SER A 236 5.90 12.65 -0.50
CA SER A 236 5.06 11.64 0.13
C SER A 236 4.72 12.08 1.56
N TYR A 237 3.72 11.47 2.17
CA TYR A 237 3.32 11.78 3.55
C TYR A 237 3.16 10.53 4.39
N VAL A 238 3.41 10.68 5.69
CA VAL A 238 2.89 9.79 6.73
C VAL A 238 1.81 10.55 7.49
N LEU A 239 0.62 9.98 7.53
CA LEU A 239 -0.51 10.47 8.31
C LEU A 239 -0.79 9.55 9.50
N THR A 240 -1.65 9.96 10.41
CA THR A 240 -2.23 9.09 11.43
C THR A 240 -3.75 9.02 11.34
N GLY A 241 -4.31 7.86 11.71
CA GLY A 241 -5.75 7.66 11.81
C GLY A 241 -6.40 8.45 12.95
N THR A 242 -7.72 8.61 12.89
CA THR A 242 -8.48 9.52 13.77
C THR A 242 -9.86 8.97 14.12
N GLU A 243 -10.43 9.44 15.24
CA GLU A 243 -11.79 9.08 15.66
C GLU A 243 -12.85 9.56 14.67
N GLN A 244 -12.63 10.74 14.08
CA GLN A 244 -13.51 11.27 13.05
C GLN A 244 -13.48 10.38 11.79
N GLY A 245 -12.31 9.93 11.36
CA GLY A 245 -12.18 8.95 10.28
C GLY A 245 -12.85 7.61 10.62
N MET A 246 -12.76 7.15 11.87
CA MET A 246 -13.49 5.96 12.32
C MET A 246 -15.00 6.09 12.11
N THR A 247 -15.54 7.27 12.45
CA THR A 247 -16.98 7.53 12.42
C THR A 247 -17.51 7.83 11.02
N GLU A 248 -16.80 8.64 10.23
CA GLU A 248 -17.31 9.17 8.95
C GLU A 248 -16.97 8.27 7.75
N THR A 249 -15.87 7.53 7.82
CA THR A 249 -15.32 6.81 6.65
C THR A 249 -14.96 5.37 6.95
N PHE A 250 -15.50 4.78 8.02
CA PHE A 250 -15.18 3.42 8.46
C PHE A 250 -13.66 3.24 8.67
N GLY A 251 -13.04 4.22 9.31
CA GLY A 251 -11.60 4.24 9.58
C GLY A 251 -10.78 4.20 8.29
N THR A 252 -11.12 5.04 7.31
CA THR A 252 -10.48 5.03 5.98
C THR A 252 -10.04 6.43 5.56
N THR A 253 -8.89 6.51 4.89
CA THR A 253 -8.41 7.75 4.25
C THR A 253 -7.85 7.47 2.84
N CYS A 254 -7.23 8.48 2.22
CA CYS A 254 -6.60 8.36 0.91
C CYS A 254 -5.39 7.40 0.89
N HIS A 255 -4.88 7.09 -0.30
CA HIS A 255 -3.67 6.26 -0.48
C HIS A 255 -2.52 6.97 -1.20
N GLY A 256 -2.82 8.05 -1.92
CA GLY A 256 -1.90 8.73 -2.82
C GLY A 256 -2.62 9.75 -3.68
N ALA A 257 -1.88 10.41 -4.57
CA ALA A 257 -2.39 11.48 -5.41
C ALA A 257 -3.51 11.03 -6.38
N GLY A 258 -3.45 9.79 -6.84
CA GLY A 258 -4.34 9.28 -7.90
C GLY A 258 -4.04 9.89 -9.27
N ARG A 259 -4.31 9.14 -10.34
CA ARG A 259 -3.99 9.58 -11.70
C ARG A 259 -4.97 10.65 -12.18
N ALA A 260 -4.43 11.71 -12.77
CA ALA A 260 -5.19 12.73 -13.50
C ALA A 260 -5.24 12.40 -15.01
N LEU A 261 -4.21 11.75 -15.55
CA LEU A 261 -4.11 11.37 -16.97
C LEU A 261 -4.04 9.85 -17.15
N SER A 262 -4.67 9.36 -18.22
CA SER A 262 -4.50 7.97 -18.65
C SER A 262 -3.06 7.74 -19.11
N ARG A 263 -2.53 6.52 -18.94
CA ARG A 263 -1.17 6.15 -19.39
C ARG A 263 -0.95 6.43 -20.87
N ALA A 264 -1.96 6.17 -21.70
CA ALA A 264 -1.91 6.44 -23.12
C ALA A 264 -1.80 7.93 -23.44
N LYS A 265 -2.46 8.79 -22.65
CA LYS A 265 -2.36 10.25 -22.80
C LYS A 265 -0.99 10.77 -22.34
N SER A 266 -0.47 10.27 -21.21
CA SER A 266 0.87 10.62 -20.72
C SER A 266 1.95 10.33 -21.76
N ARG A 267 1.95 9.12 -22.34
CA ARG A 267 2.93 8.72 -23.38
C ARG A 267 2.89 9.57 -24.66
N ARG A 268 1.77 10.23 -24.96
CA ARG A 268 1.65 11.07 -26.16
C ARG A 268 2.14 12.49 -25.91
N ASN A 269 2.10 12.93 -24.66
CA ASN A 269 2.26 14.34 -24.30
C ASN A 269 3.58 14.62 -23.57
N LEU A 270 4.25 13.59 -23.07
CA LEU A 270 5.46 13.72 -22.25
C LEU A 270 6.60 12.99 -22.93
N ASP A 271 7.73 13.68 -23.06
CA ASP A 271 8.97 13.08 -23.53
C ASP A 271 9.72 12.43 -22.37
N PHE A 272 10.43 11.35 -22.66
CA PHE A 272 11.21 10.62 -21.67
C PHE A 272 12.36 11.44 -21.11
N GLN A 273 13.12 12.13 -21.97
CA GLN A 273 14.31 12.87 -21.57
C GLN A 273 13.94 14.10 -20.75
N ASP A 274 12.89 14.82 -21.15
CA ASP A 274 12.36 15.96 -20.40
C ASP A 274 12.00 15.59 -18.95
N VAL A 275 11.42 14.40 -18.74
CA VAL A 275 11.08 13.92 -17.38
C VAL A 275 12.35 13.59 -16.58
N LEU A 276 13.36 12.97 -17.21
CA LEU A 276 14.63 12.70 -16.54
C LEU A 276 15.38 13.97 -16.16
N ASP A 277 15.43 14.95 -17.07
CA ASP A 277 16.14 16.21 -16.86
C ASP A 277 15.46 17.00 -15.73
N LYS A 278 14.13 17.07 -15.70
CA LYS A 278 13.39 17.67 -14.58
C LYS A 278 13.69 16.99 -13.24
N LEU A 279 13.73 15.65 -13.20
CA LEU A 279 14.07 14.93 -11.97
C LEU A 279 15.52 15.21 -11.55
N ALA A 280 16.45 15.28 -12.50
CA ALA A 280 17.84 15.62 -12.23
C ALA A 280 18.00 17.05 -11.70
N ASP A 281 17.27 18.03 -12.26
CA ASP A 281 17.22 19.41 -11.77
C ASP A 281 16.68 19.51 -10.34
N MET A 282 15.78 18.60 -9.97
CA MET A 282 15.27 18.46 -8.59
C MET A 282 16.23 17.69 -7.66
N GLY A 283 17.36 17.20 -8.18
CA GLY A 283 18.31 16.39 -7.42
C GLY A 283 17.84 14.97 -7.13
N ILE A 284 16.91 14.44 -7.93
CA ILE A 284 16.33 13.10 -7.77
C ILE A 284 17.01 12.11 -8.72
N ALA A 285 17.74 11.15 -8.17
CA ALA A 285 18.30 10.05 -8.95
C ALA A 285 17.21 9.04 -9.34
N ILE A 286 17.25 8.50 -10.55
CA ILE A 286 16.27 7.50 -10.98
C ILE A 286 16.92 6.27 -11.61
N ARG A 287 16.35 5.10 -11.31
CA ARG A 287 16.64 3.82 -11.95
C ARG A 287 15.33 3.20 -12.41
N VAL A 288 15.24 2.91 -13.72
CA VAL A 288 14.04 2.35 -14.34
C VAL A 288 14.37 1.12 -15.15
N ALA A 289 13.47 0.13 -15.12
CA ALA A 289 13.58 -1.04 -15.99
C ALA A 289 13.27 -0.73 -17.46
N SER A 290 12.48 0.32 -17.74
CA SER A 290 12.10 0.70 -19.11
C SER A 290 11.82 2.21 -19.24
N PRO A 291 12.28 2.86 -20.33
CA PRO A 291 11.95 4.26 -20.62
C PRO A 291 10.44 4.55 -20.71
N LYS A 292 9.65 3.59 -21.20
CA LYS A 292 8.19 3.76 -21.36
C LYS A 292 7.48 4.05 -20.04
N LEU A 293 7.99 3.49 -18.94
CA LEU A 293 7.37 3.62 -17.61
C LEU A 293 7.58 4.99 -17.01
N VAL A 294 8.68 5.68 -17.35
CA VAL A 294 8.95 7.05 -16.88
C VAL A 294 7.91 8.01 -17.43
N MET A 295 7.61 7.97 -18.72
CA MET A 295 6.57 8.84 -19.31
C MET A 295 5.17 8.54 -18.74
N GLU A 296 4.85 7.26 -18.52
CA GLU A 296 3.55 6.87 -17.97
C GLU A 296 3.36 7.33 -16.53
N GLU A 297 4.43 7.42 -15.76
CA GLU A 297 4.39 7.63 -14.31
C GLU A 297 4.93 9.02 -13.91
N ALA A 298 5.15 9.90 -14.89
CA ALA A 298 5.56 11.29 -14.73
C ALA A 298 4.67 12.04 -13.72
N PRO A 299 5.24 12.93 -12.87
CA PRO A 299 4.48 13.71 -11.89
C PRO A 299 3.22 14.39 -12.45
N GLU A 300 3.30 14.94 -13.66
CA GLU A 300 2.20 15.62 -14.36
C GLU A 300 1.03 14.70 -14.74
N SER A 301 1.22 13.38 -14.65
CA SER A 301 0.16 12.39 -14.87
C SER A 301 -0.76 12.20 -13.66
N TYR A 302 -0.41 12.78 -12.52
CA TYR A 302 -1.07 12.60 -11.23
C TYR A 302 -1.68 13.91 -10.73
N LYS A 303 -2.63 13.80 -9.80
CA LYS A 303 -3.09 14.98 -9.06
C LYS A 303 -2.00 15.45 -8.10
N ASN A 304 -2.14 16.65 -7.57
CA ASN A 304 -1.27 17.12 -6.50
C ASN A 304 -1.58 16.36 -5.20
N VAL A 305 -0.60 15.59 -4.71
CA VAL A 305 -0.74 14.78 -3.50
C VAL A 305 -0.96 15.64 -2.25
N THR A 306 -0.39 16.84 -2.21
CA THR A 306 -0.57 17.78 -1.09
C THR A 306 -2.01 18.22 -0.96
N ASP A 307 -2.71 18.49 -2.07
CA ASP A 307 -4.11 18.88 -2.05
C ASP A 307 -5.02 17.73 -1.57
N VAL A 308 -4.71 16.50 -1.99
CA VAL A 308 -5.41 15.30 -1.52
C VAL A 308 -5.22 15.11 -0.01
N VAL A 309 -3.99 15.24 0.48
CA VAL A 309 -3.67 15.10 1.91
C VAL A 309 -4.30 16.21 2.73
N ASN A 310 -4.22 17.47 2.28
CA ASN A 310 -4.85 18.60 2.97
C ASN A 310 -6.36 18.41 3.05
N THR A 311 -7.02 17.95 1.97
CA THR A 311 -8.46 17.65 2.00
C THR A 311 -8.81 16.64 3.10
N CYS A 312 -8.07 15.52 3.19
CA CYS A 312 -8.30 14.51 4.22
C CYS A 312 -7.92 14.99 5.64
N HIS A 313 -6.97 15.92 5.74
CA HIS A 313 -6.56 16.53 6.99
C HIS A 313 -7.60 17.51 7.53
N ASP A 314 -8.09 18.40 6.66
CA ASP A 314 -9.04 19.44 7.00
C ASP A 314 -10.43 18.84 7.28
N ALA A 315 -10.78 17.75 6.59
CA ALA A 315 -11.95 16.93 6.93
C ALA A 315 -11.78 16.15 8.24
N GLY A 316 -10.59 16.15 8.85
CA GLY A 316 -10.32 15.50 10.13
C GLY A 316 -10.25 13.97 10.09
N ILE A 317 -10.43 13.33 8.92
CA ILE A 317 -10.41 11.86 8.78
C ILE A 317 -9.01 11.24 8.91
N SER A 318 -7.96 12.06 8.79
CA SER A 318 -6.56 11.68 9.07
C SER A 318 -5.74 12.90 9.48
N LYS A 319 -4.63 12.75 10.19
CA LYS A 319 -3.76 13.87 10.59
C LYS A 319 -2.39 13.79 9.96
N LYS A 320 -1.87 14.90 9.42
CA LYS A 320 -0.48 14.97 8.95
C LYS A 320 0.48 14.72 10.10
N ALA A 321 1.45 13.83 9.90
CA ALA A 321 2.53 13.60 10.86
C ALA A 321 3.88 13.99 10.25
N ILE A 322 4.16 13.53 9.03
CA ILE A 322 5.47 13.67 8.38
C ILE A 322 5.28 13.93 6.89
N LYS A 323 6.10 14.81 6.33
CA LYS A 323 6.27 14.99 4.88
C LYS A 323 7.66 14.55 4.48
N LEU A 324 7.73 13.82 3.38
CA LEU A 324 8.95 13.25 2.82
C LEU A 324 9.15 13.77 1.40
N ARG A 325 10.40 13.97 0.99
CA ARG A 325 10.73 14.26 -0.41
C ARG A 325 11.66 13.19 -1.00
N PRO A 326 11.43 12.74 -2.24
CA PRO A 326 12.35 11.81 -2.91
C PRO A 326 13.75 12.41 -3.07
N ILE A 327 14.75 11.54 -2.97
CA ILE A 327 16.12 11.80 -3.46
C ILE A 327 16.59 10.70 -4.43
N ALA A 328 16.00 9.51 -4.36
CA ALA A 328 16.22 8.48 -5.37
C ALA A 328 14.99 7.59 -5.56
N VAL A 329 14.69 7.22 -6.81
CA VAL A 329 13.53 6.40 -7.16
C VAL A 329 13.96 5.18 -8.00
N ILE A 330 13.48 4.01 -7.61
CA ILE A 330 13.65 2.76 -8.33
C ILE A 330 12.28 2.31 -8.83
N LYS A 331 12.13 2.17 -10.15
CA LYS A 331 10.90 1.66 -10.78
C LYS A 331 11.19 0.35 -11.53
N GLY A 332 10.33 -0.65 -11.27
CA GLY A 332 10.36 -1.95 -11.94
C GLY A 332 9.69 -1.94 -13.30
#